data_AF-A0A2L0H622-F1
#
_entry.id   AF-A0A2L0H622-F1
#
_cell.length_a   1.000
_cell.length_b   1.000
_cell.length_c   1.000
_cell.angle_alpha   90.00
_cell.angle_beta   90.00
_cell.angle_gamma   90.00
#
_symmetry.space_group_name_H-M   'P 1'
#
loop_
_entity.id
_entity.type
_entity.pdbx_description
1 polymer ?
#
loop_
_entity_poly.entity_id
_entity_poly.type
_entity_poly.pdbx_seq_one_letter_code
_entity_poly.pdbx_strand_id
1 'polypeptide(L)'
;MSPAAACVSAANSMRLTPLLRLDRMESIGKPGNFRRRIRVVPRRHGCRCEAFAYFKARFLAAPVHTGYLRSYEDRRFVPPWRRGM
;
A
#
# COMPACT_ATOMS: atom_id res chain seq x y z
N MET A 1 -11.39 14.31 35.26
CA MET A 1 -12.15 13.68 34.16
C MET A 1 -11.83 14.47 32.89
N SER A 2 -11.14 13.87 31.92
CA SER A 2 -10.80 14.52 30.64
C SER A 2 -11.67 13.96 29.51
N PRO A 3 -12.20 14.80 28.59
CA PRO A 3 -13.25 14.42 27.63
C PRO A 3 -12.71 13.82 26.32
N ALA A 4 -11.62 13.05 26.37
CA ALA A 4 -10.99 12.49 25.16
C ALA A 4 -11.43 11.05 24.81
N ALA A 5 -12.33 10.44 25.59
CA ALA A 5 -12.73 9.04 25.43
C ALA A 5 -14.01 8.83 24.58
N ALA A 6 -14.57 9.90 24.01
CA ALA A 6 -15.87 9.86 23.31
C ALA A 6 -15.73 10.06 21.79
N CYS A 7 -14.95 9.22 21.13
CA CYS A 7 -14.96 8.96 19.68
C CYS A 7 -14.11 7.70 19.54
N VAL A 8 -14.62 6.49 19.35
CA VAL A 8 -15.64 6.06 18.41
C VAL A 8 -16.13 4.71 18.95
N SER A 9 -17.38 4.65 19.40
CA SER A 9 -18.05 3.36 19.62
C SER A 9 -19.37 3.38 18.88
N ALA A 10 -19.63 2.26 18.19
CA ALA A 10 -20.83 1.90 17.46
C ALA A 10 -21.10 2.62 16.11
N ALA A 11 -20.55 2.06 15.02
CA ALA A 11 -21.31 1.81 13.78
C ALA A 11 -20.50 0.95 12.78
N ASN A 12 -21.16 -0.05 12.20
CA ASN A 12 -20.76 -0.88 11.05
C ASN A 12 -19.82 -2.06 11.30
N SER A 13 -20.42 -3.16 11.75
CA SER A 13 -20.06 -4.49 11.26
C SER A 13 -20.04 -4.44 9.70
N MET A 14 -18.93 -4.82 9.06
CA MET A 14 -18.67 -4.85 7.60
C MET A 14 -18.10 -3.61 6.87
N ARG A 15 -17.43 -2.66 7.53
CA ARG A 15 -16.51 -1.74 6.81
C ARG A 15 -15.05 -2.02 7.16
N LEU A 16 -14.36 -2.73 6.28
CA LEU A 16 -12.89 -2.83 6.33
C LEU A 16 -12.29 -1.43 6.29
N THR A 17 -11.34 -1.15 7.19
CA THR A 17 -10.55 0.09 7.15
C THR A 17 -9.86 0.21 5.78
N PRO A 18 -9.55 1.45 5.30
CA PRO A 18 -8.84 1.64 4.04
C PRO A 18 -7.56 0.81 3.95
N LEU A 19 -6.85 0.67 5.07
CA LEU A 19 -5.63 -0.11 5.17
C LEU A 19 -5.88 -1.62 4.95
N LEU A 20 -6.93 -2.19 5.55
CA LEU A 20 -7.29 -3.60 5.34
C LEU A 20 -7.75 -3.88 3.90
N ARG A 21 -8.39 -2.91 3.24
CA ARG A 21 -8.76 -3.03 1.82
C ARG A 21 -7.51 -3.10 0.94
N LEU A 22 -6.53 -2.22 1.19
CA LEU A 22 -5.24 -2.26 0.50
C LEU A 22 -4.49 -3.56 0.77
N ASP A 23 -4.46 -4.04 2.01
CA ASP A 23 -3.85 -5.33 2.36
C ASP A 23 -4.43 -6.48 1.53
N ARG A 24 -5.75 -6.50 1.35
CA ARG A 24 -6.43 -7.51 0.53
C ARG A 24 -6.05 -7.37 -0.95
N MET A 25 -6.04 -6.16 -1.50
CA MET A 25 -5.62 -5.90 -2.89
C MET A 25 -4.18 -6.34 -3.12
N GLU A 26 -3.31 -6.11 -2.13
CA GLU A 26 -1.89 -6.45 -2.18
C GLU A 26 -1.58 -7.90 -1.75
N SER A 27 -2.61 -8.72 -1.52
CA SER A 27 -2.47 -10.12 -1.14
C SER A 27 -1.65 -10.36 0.13
N ILE A 28 -1.70 -9.43 1.07
CA ILE A 28 -1.04 -9.57 2.37
C ILE A 28 -1.57 -10.81 3.11
N GLY A 29 -0.64 -11.57 3.68
CA GLY A 29 -0.90 -12.88 4.30
C GLY A 29 -0.61 -14.06 3.38
N LYS A 30 -0.45 -13.85 2.06
CA LYS A 30 0.05 -14.88 1.13
C LYS A 30 1.58 -14.85 1.05
N PRO A 31 2.25 -16.01 0.88
CA PRO A 31 3.71 -16.07 0.75
C PRO A 31 4.26 -15.08 -0.29
N GLY A 32 5.32 -14.37 0.07
CA GLY A 32 5.97 -13.41 -0.81
C GLY A 32 5.30 -12.03 -0.89
N ASN A 33 4.22 -11.75 -0.16
CA ASN A 33 3.55 -10.44 -0.14
C ASN A 33 3.70 -9.81 1.25
N PHE A 34 4.26 -8.61 1.33
CA PHE A 34 4.62 -7.99 2.62
C PHE A 34 4.20 -6.54 2.70
N ARG A 35 3.79 -6.13 3.90
CA ARG A 35 3.67 -4.72 4.30
C ARG A 35 4.76 -4.41 5.32
N ARG A 36 5.51 -3.33 5.10
CA ARG A 36 6.55 -2.86 6.03
C ARG A 36 6.47 -1.34 6.19
N ARG A 37 6.95 -0.85 7.33
CA ARG A 37 7.18 0.59 7.53
C ARG A 37 8.51 0.96 6.90
N ILE A 38 8.52 2.04 6.12
CA ILE A 38 9.73 2.66 5.59
C ILE A 38 9.79 4.12 6.00
N ARG A 39 11.00 4.65 6.10
CA ARG A 39 11.22 6.08 6.26
C ARG A 39 11.14 6.75 4.91
N VAL A 40 10.31 7.77 4.79
CA VAL A 40 10.15 8.59 3.59
C VAL A 40 10.78 9.95 3.84
N VAL A 41 11.63 10.36 2.91
CA VAL A 41 12.25 11.69 2.90
C VAL A 41 11.60 12.50 1.78
N PRO A 42 11.03 13.68 2.07
CA PRO A 42 10.45 14.53 1.05
C PRO A 42 11.53 15.05 0.09
N ARG A 43 11.21 15.14 -1.21
CA ARG A 43 12.12 15.66 -2.23
C ARG A 43 12.26 17.20 -2.21
N ARG A 44 11.34 17.89 -1.54
CA ARG A 44 11.31 19.35 -1.31
C ARG A 44 10.96 19.59 0.17
N HIS A 45 10.53 20.80 0.53
CA HIS A 45 10.08 21.15 1.87
C HIS A 45 9.11 20.10 2.46
N GLY A 46 9.32 19.76 3.73
CA GLY A 46 8.50 18.82 4.48
C GLY A 46 9.29 18.06 5.54
N CYS A 47 8.58 17.39 6.43
CA CYS A 47 9.18 16.54 7.45
C CYS A 47 9.38 15.10 6.94
N ARG A 48 10.45 14.45 7.39
CA ARG A 48 10.60 13.00 7.24
C ARG A 48 9.46 12.31 7.99
N CYS A 49 8.86 11.30 7.40
CA CYS A 49 7.80 10.53 8.04
C CYS A 49 8.02 9.03 7.84
N GLU A 50 7.21 8.23 8.51
CA GLU A 50 7.12 6.80 8.24
C GLU A 50 5.85 6.49 7.47
N ALA A 51 5.95 5.59 6.50
CA ALA A 51 4.84 5.16 5.68
C ALA A 51 4.82 3.64 5.56
N PHE A 52 3.65 3.07 5.34
CA PHE A 52 3.53 1.68 4.91
C PHE A 52 3.85 1.56 3.42
N ALA A 53 4.73 0.62 3.10
CA ALA A 53 5.03 0.21 1.73
C ALA A 53 4.74 -1.28 1.55
N TYR A 54 4.31 -1.63 0.34
CA TYR A 54 3.99 -2.99 -0.07
C TYR A 54 5.13 -3.55 -0.92
N PHE A 55 5.55 -4.77 -0.60
CA PHE A 55 6.68 -5.45 -1.23
C PHE A 55 6.26 -6.81 -1.73
N LYS A 56 6.87 -7.22 -2.85
CA LYS A 56 6.78 -8.57 -3.40
C LYS A 56 8.14 -9.25 -3.33
N ALA A 57 8.17 -10.53 -3.00
CA ALA A 57 9.36 -11.35 -3.12
C ALA A 57 9.78 -11.47 -4.58
N ARG A 58 11.07 -11.66 -4.84
CA ARG A 58 11.65 -11.74 -6.19
C ARG A 58 10.98 -12.82 -7.04
N PHE A 59 10.62 -13.96 -6.46
CA PHE A 59 9.99 -15.05 -7.21
C PHE A 59 8.56 -14.74 -7.70
N LEU A 60 7.90 -13.72 -7.13
CA LEU A 60 6.57 -13.26 -7.59
C LEU A 60 6.65 -12.17 -8.67
N ALA A 61 7.84 -11.64 -8.93
CA ALA A 61 8.04 -10.53 -9.85
C ALA A 61 9.13 -10.90 -10.85
N ALA A 62 8.74 -11.24 -12.09
CA ALA A 62 9.68 -11.21 -13.21
C ALA A 62 10.06 -9.73 -13.45
N PRO A 63 11.32 -9.33 -13.18
CA PRO A 63 11.69 -7.93 -13.27
C PRO A 63 11.64 -7.49 -14.74
N VAL A 64 10.69 -6.62 -15.05
CA VAL A 64 10.59 -6.02 -16.39
C VAL A 64 11.61 -4.88 -16.55
N HIS A 65 12.08 -4.33 -15.45
CA HIS A 65 13.15 -3.35 -15.39
C HIS A 65 14.37 -3.98 -14.70
N THR A 66 15.54 -3.83 -15.30
CA THR A 66 16.79 -4.45 -14.82
C THR A 66 17.44 -3.71 -13.66
N GLY A 67 16.99 -2.49 -13.34
CA GLY A 67 17.53 -1.66 -12.27
C GLY A 67 16.46 -0.85 -11.53
N TYR A 68 16.91 -0.03 -10.57
CA TYR A 68 16.02 0.82 -9.79
C TYR A 68 15.48 1.97 -10.63
N LEU A 69 14.17 2.18 -10.55
CA LEU A 69 13.51 3.32 -11.18
C LEU A 69 13.41 4.47 -10.17
N ARG A 70 13.82 5.66 -10.60
CA ARG A 70 13.61 6.89 -9.84
C ARG A 70 12.13 7.29 -9.79
N SER A 71 11.41 7.01 -10.87
CA SER A 71 9.98 7.26 -11.04
C SER A 71 9.39 6.13 -11.87
N TYR A 72 8.24 5.60 -11.45
CA TYR A 72 7.54 4.55 -12.18
C TYR A 72 6.54 5.20 -13.14
N GLU A 73 6.93 5.33 -14.41
CA GLU A 73 6.12 5.96 -15.47
C GLU A 73 5.65 4.94 -16.52
N ASP A 74 5.61 3.66 -16.13
CA ASP A 74 5.20 2.59 -17.03
C ASP A 74 3.71 2.70 -17.40
N ARG A 75 3.43 2.81 -18.70
CA ARG A 75 2.06 2.94 -19.24
C ARG A 75 1.42 1.59 -19.57
N ARG A 76 2.11 0.47 -19.30
CA ARG A 76 1.59 -0.88 -19.56
C ARG A 76 0.57 -1.35 -18.54
N PHE A 77 0.39 -0.64 -17.42
CA PHE A 77 -0.64 -0.99 -16.45
C PHE A 77 -2.03 -0.81 -17.08
N VAL A 78 -2.65 -1.93 -17.45
CA VAL A 78 -4.07 -1.98 -17.83
C VAL A 78 -4.89 -2.32 -16.58
N PRO A 79 -5.73 -1.40 -16.10
CA PRO A 79 -6.62 -1.68 -14.97
C PRO A 79 -7.49 -2.92 -15.23
N PRO A 80 -7.82 -3.73 -14.21
CA PRO A 80 -8.59 -4.96 -14.40
C PRO A 80 -9.87 -4.79 -15.22
N TRP A 81 -10.61 -3.70 -15.02
CA TRP A 81 -11.85 -3.39 -15.75
C TRP A 81 -11.66 -2.95 -17.21
N ARG A 82 -10.40 -2.75 -17.66
CA ARG A 82 -10.04 -2.39 -19.04
C ARG A 82 -9.34 -3.52 -19.79
N ARG A 83 -9.08 -4.65 -19.14
CA ARG A 83 -8.56 -5.84 -19.83
C ARG A 83 -9.75 -6.42 -20.58
N GLY A 84 -9.72 -6.40 -21.91
CA GLY A 84 -10.73 -7.07 -22.72
C GLY A 84 -10.85 -8.53 -22.29
N MET A 85 -12.06 -9.09 -22.39
CA MET A 85 -12.25 -10.55 -22.27
C MET A 85 -11.36 -11.28 -23.27
#